data_AF-A0A9D5Q1D6-F1
#
_entry.id   AF-A0A9D5Q1D6-F1
#
_cell.length_a   1.000
_cell.length_b   1.000
_cell.length_c   1.000
_cell.angle_alpha   90.00
_cell.angle_beta   90.00
_cell.angle_gamma   90.00
#
_symmetry.space_group_name_H-M   'P 1'
#
loop_
_entity.id
_entity.type
_entity.pdbx_description
1 polymer ?
#
loop_
_entity_poly.entity_id
_entity_poly.type
_entity_poly.pdbx_seq_one_letter_code
_entity_poly.pdbx_strand_id
1 'polypeptide(L)' 'MSKEMEFAIFCVESYKLYKALTGKQTVELFNRYGVFDYLREFYNVLHTTGHHYINNDIDIYLSSRGYNVNLGQAVGKIGD' A
#
# COMPACT_ATOMS: atom_id res chain seq x y z
N MET A 1 -12.63 -4.51 -16.13
CA MET A 1 -11.99 -4.40 -14.80
C MET A 1 -12.84 -3.48 -13.94
N SER A 2 -12.92 -3.67 -12.62
CA SER A 2 -13.67 -2.73 -11.76
C SER A 2 -12.79 -1.54 -11.39
N LYS A 3 -13.41 -0.39 -11.07
CA LYS A 3 -12.68 0.83 -10.68
C LYS A 3 -11.89 0.63 -9.39
N GLU A 4 -12.42 -0.18 -8.48
CA GLU A 4 -11.76 -0.56 -7.23
C GLU A 4 -10.50 -1.38 -7.50
N MET A 5 -10.54 -2.28 -8.50
CA MET A 5 -9.37 -3.06 -8.89
C MET A 5 -8.29 -2.20 -9.55
N GLU A 6 -8.69 -1.27 -10.43
CA GLU A 6 -7.76 -0.29 -11.03
C GLU A 6 -7.11 0.59 -9.96
N PHE A 7 -7.89 1.03 -8.98
CA PHE A 7 -7.41 1.79 -7.83
C PHE A 7 -6.47 0.99 -6.93
N ALA A 8 -6.78 -0.28 -6.67
CA ALA A 8 -5.91 -1.15 -5.88
C ALA A 8 -4.53 -1.35 -6.54
N ILE A 9 -4.49 -1.53 -7.86
CA ILE A 9 -3.22 -1.62 -8.61
C ILE A 9 -2.45 -0.30 -8.53
N PHE A 10 -3.14 0.83 -8.71
CA PHE A 10 -2.52 2.15 -8.54
C PHE A 10 -1.88 2.30 -7.14
N CYS A 11 -2.58 1.89 -6.09
CA CYS A 11 -2.06 1.94 -4.72
C CYS A 11 -0.84 1.03 -4.54
N VAL A 12 -0.84 -0.18 -5.11
CA VAL A 12 0.31 -1.09 -5.09
C VAL A 12 1.53 -0.43 -5.75
N GLU A 13 1.37 0.11 -6.96
CA GLU A 13 2.46 0.73 -7.70
C GLU A 13 3.00 1.99 -7.03
N SER A 14 2.10 2.82 -6.46
CA SER A 14 2.51 4.02 -5.72
C SER A 14 3.23 3.67 -4.43
N TYR A 15 2.69 2.74 -3.64
CA TYR A 15 3.26 2.35 -2.35
C TYR A 15 4.59 1.62 -2.50
N LYS A 16 4.74 0.81 -3.57
CA LYS A 16 6.00 0.18 -3.98
C LYS A 16 7.12 1.21 -4.09
N LEU A 17 6.89 2.30 -4.82
CA LEU A 17 7.87 3.38 -4.99
C LEU A 17 8.11 4.13 -3.68
N TYR A 18 7.05 4.43 -2.94
CA TYR A 18 7.12 5.16 -1.66
C TYR A 18 7.93 4.42 -0.59
N LYS A 19 7.86 3.09 -0.54
CA LYS A 19 8.59 2.25 0.43
C LYS A 19 9.85 1.58 -0.12
N ALA A 20 10.18 1.80 -1.39
CA ALA A 20 11.27 1.11 -2.08
C ALA A 20 11.15 -0.44 -1.95
N LEU A 21 9.95 -0.95 -2.21
CA LEU A 21 9.64 -2.39 -2.25
C LEU A 21 9.57 -2.88 -3.69
N THR A 22 9.54 -4.18 -3.89
CA THR A 22 9.09 -4.78 -5.16
C THR A 22 7.57 -4.87 -5.23
N GLY A 23 7.01 -5.06 -6.42
CA GLY A 23 5.57 -5.29 -6.59
C GLY A 23 5.10 -6.52 -5.80
N LYS A 24 5.89 -7.60 -5.83
CA LYS A 24 5.62 -8.83 -5.07
C LYS A 24 5.58 -8.56 -3.56
N GLN A 25 6.60 -7.91 -3.01
CA GLN A 25 6.64 -7.56 -1.58
C GLN A 25 5.46 -6.69 -1.16
N THR A 26 5.06 -5.74 -2.01
CA THR A 26 3.92 -4.86 -1.75
C THR A 26 2.60 -5.63 -1.72
N VAL A 27 2.39 -6.52 -2.69
CA VAL A 27 1.19 -7.39 -2.73
C VAL A 27 1.14 -8.35 -1.54
N GLU A 28 2.27 -8.96 -1.16
CA GLU A 28 2.35 -9.83 0.01
C GLU A 28 2.04 -9.08 1.31
N LEU A 29 2.55 -7.86 1.46
CA LEU A 29 2.25 -6.98 2.59
C LEU A 29 0.76 -6.62 2.62
N PHE A 30 0.20 -6.19 1.49
CA PHE A 30 -1.20 -5.78 1.41
C PHE A 30 -2.15 -6.92 1.72
N ASN A 31 -1.87 -8.13 1.21
CA ASN A 31 -2.63 -9.34 1.55
C ASN A 31 -2.51 -9.69 3.04
N ARG A 32 -1.29 -9.70 3.59
CA ARG A 32 -1.05 -10.07 4.99
C ARG A 32 -1.81 -9.19 5.97
N TYR A 33 -1.90 -7.89 5.69
CA TYR A 33 -2.50 -6.92 6.61
C TYR A 33 -3.94 -6.52 6.24
N GLY A 34 -4.49 -7.00 5.13
CA GLY A 34 -5.87 -6.69 4.70
C GLY A 34 -6.04 -5.33 4.03
N VAL A 35 -4.97 -4.79 3.45
CA VAL A 35 -4.99 -3.46 2.81
C VAL A 35 -5.92 -3.43 1.60
N PHE A 36 -6.03 -4.53 0.84
CA PHE A 36 -6.93 -4.57 -0.32
C PHE A 36 -8.41 -4.42 0.06
N ASP A 37 -8.84 -5.05 1.16
CA ASP A 37 -10.19 -4.87 1.67
C ASP A 37 -10.42 -3.45 2.13
N TYR A 38 -9.45 -2.85 2.82
CA TYR A 38 -9.49 -1.46 3.23
C TYR A 38 -9.62 -0.50 2.04
N LEU A 39 -8.78 -0.65 1.00
CA LEU A 39 -8.84 0.18 -0.19
C LEU A 39 -10.17 0.05 -0.94
N ARG A 40 -10.76 -1.15 -0.94
CA ARG A 40 -12.07 -1.40 -1.54
C ARG A 40 -13.20 -0.76 -0.73
N GLU A 41 -13.17 -0.90 0.59
CA GLU A 41 -14.17 -0.33 1.51
C GLU A 41 -14.19 1.20 1.46
N PHE A 42 -13.00 1.82 1.42
CA PHE A 42 -12.84 3.27 1.42
C PHE A 42 -12.60 3.88 0.03
N TYR A 43 -12.86 3.12 -1.04
CA TYR A 43 -12.65 3.56 -2.42
C TYR A 43 -13.24 4.93 -2.68
N ASN A 44 -14.54 5.14 -2.36
CA ASN A 44 -15.27 6.38 -2.64
C ASN A 44 -14.63 7.63 -2.03
N VAL A 45 -13.85 7.48 -0.96
CA VAL A 45 -13.11 8.58 -0.33
C VAL A 45 -11.72 8.68 -0.94
N LEU A 46 -10.96 7.59 -0.90
CA LEU A 46 -9.53 7.60 -1.21
C LEU A 46 -9.23 7.90 -2.69
N HIS A 47 -10.06 7.43 -3.64
CA HIS A 47 -9.80 7.61 -5.08
C HIS A 47 -9.86 9.08 -5.55
N THR A 48 -10.39 9.98 -4.72
CA THR A 48 -10.46 11.42 -5.00
C THR A 48 -9.26 12.20 -4.44
N THR A 49 -8.35 11.52 -3.73
CA THR A 49 -7.23 12.14 -3.02
C THR A 49 -5.89 11.96 -3.77
N GLY A 50 -4.86 12.68 -3.35
CA GLY A 50 -3.52 12.56 -3.91
C GLY A 50 -2.76 11.33 -3.38
N HIS A 51 -1.87 10.79 -4.21
CA HIS A 51 -1.08 9.59 -3.88
C HIS A 51 -0.25 9.71 -2.59
N HIS A 52 0.27 10.90 -2.26
CA HIS A 52 0.96 11.14 -0.98
C HIS A 52 0.05 10.89 0.23
N TYR A 53 -1.21 11.34 0.14
CA TYR A 53 -2.20 11.12 1.20
C TYR A 53 -2.51 9.63 1.33
N ILE A 54 -2.79 8.96 0.21
CA ILE A 54 -3.11 7.52 0.18
C ILE A 54 -1.96 6.70 0.79
N ASN A 55 -0.72 6.98 0.41
CA ASN A 55 0.44 6.25 0.94
C ASN A 55 0.62 6.43 2.45
N ASN A 56 0.39 7.64 2.96
CA ASN A 56 0.41 7.91 4.40
C ASN A 56 -0.76 7.24 5.13
N ASP A 57 -1.94 7.21 4.53
CA ASP A 57 -3.11 6.53 5.09
C ASP A 57 -2.89 5.01 5.19
N ILE A 58 -2.24 4.41 4.18
CA ILE A 58 -1.82 2.99 4.22
C ILE A 58 -0.78 2.76 5.33
N ASP A 59 0.18 3.67 5.54
CA ASP A 59 1.12 3.59 6.67
C ASP A 59 0.41 3.57 8.03
N ILE A 60 -0.58 4.46 8.20
CA ILE A 60 -1.40 4.53 9.43
C ILE A 60 -2.18 3.23 9.61
N TYR A 61 -2.83 2.74 8.56
CA TYR A 61 -3.58 1.48 8.59
C TYR A 61 -2.68 0.30 8.97
N LEU A 62 -1.52 0.17 8.34
CA LEU A 62 -0.54 -0.88 8.64
C LEU A 62 -0.02 -0.79 10.08
N SER A 63 0.30 0.42 10.54
CA SER A 63 0.77 0.67 11.92
C SER A 63 -0.28 0.28 12.95
N SER A 64 -1.56 0.56 12.68
CA SER A 64 -2.68 0.16 13.54
C SER A 64 -2.81 -1.37 13.69
N ARG A 65 -2.22 -2.13 12.75
CA ARG A 65 -2.17 -3.60 12.75
C ARG A 65 -0.81 -4.16 13.18
N GLY A 66 0.05 -3.34 13.77
CA GLY A 66 1.34 -3.77 14.32
C GLY A 66 2.46 -3.92 13.29
N TYR A 67 2.28 -3.45 12.06
CA TYR A 67 3.40 -3.36 11.12
C TYR A 67 4.29 -2.16 11.44
N ASN A 68 5.59 -2.37 11.57
CA ASN A 68 6.54 -1.27 11.74
C ASN A 68 6.94 -0.72 10.36
N VAL A 69 6.35 0.42 10.00
CA VAL A 69 6.54 1.11 8.70
C VAL A 69 7.97 1.59 8.45
N ASN A 70 8.83 1.63 9.47
CA ASN A 70 10.25 2.00 9.34
C ASN A 70 11.15 0.83 8.94
N LEU A 71 10.71 -0.42 9.12
CA LEU A 71 11.47 -1.61 8.72
C LEU A 71 11.42 -1.86 7.20
N GLY A 72 10.35 -1.44 6.53
CA GLY A 72 10.18 -1.61 5.08
C GLY A 72 11.27 -0.92 4.24
N GLN A 73 11.85 0.18 4.73
CA GLN A 73 12.90 0.93 4.03
C GLN A 73 14.32 0.34 4.21
N ALA A 74 14.53 -0.50 5.22
CA ALA A 74 15.84 -1.09 5.50
C ALA A 74 16.13 -2.33 4.62
N VAL A 75 15.09 -3.01 4.15
CA VAL A 75 15.21 -4.31 3.44
C VAL A 75 15.38 -4.15 1.92
N GLY A 76 15.04 -3.00 1.34
CA GLY A 76 15.11 -2.73 -0.10
C GLY A 76 16.51 -2.52 -0.70
N LYS A 77 17.61 -2.82 0.03
CA LYS A 77 18.99 -2.64 -0.46
C LYS A 77 19.74 -3.94 -0.76
N ILE A 78 19.13 -5.10 -0.59
CA ILE A 78 19.79 -6.39 -0.84
C ILE A 78 18.98 -7.19 -1.86
N GLY A 79 19.38 -7.09 -3.12
CA GLY A 79 19.02 -8.06 -4.17
C GLY A 79 18.07 -7.55 -5.24
N ASP A 80 18.65 -7.08 -6.34
CA ASP A 80 18.46 -7.67 -7.68
C ASP A 80 19.84 -8.11 -8.20
#